data_AF-A0A7V0W019-F1
#
_entry.id   AF-A0A7V0W019-F1
#
_cell.length_a   1.000
_cell.length_b   1.000
_cell.length_c   1.000
_cell.angle_alpha   90.00
_cell.angle_beta   90.00
_cell.angle_gamma   90.00
#
_symmetry.space_group_name_H-M   'P 1'
#
loop_
_entity.id
_entity.type
_entity.pdbx_description
1 polymer ?
#
loop_
_entity_poly.entity_id
_entity_poly.type
_entity_poly.pdbx_seq_one_letter_code
_entity_poly.pdbx_strand_id
1 'polypeptide(L)'
;EPSITADPKYISSYNKVFRDGQMFLYFNSEMSSSVSRFMNQQEQLKTLGAGSVKAISWRIDLLSDTKDQELYFFTGDEQKLLAHLLSMRSSAISPHIIPASNSDIFFVIVANDIASAWENYLAQLKNSLEIEQYYKMQDALSGLEMMIGLNFKDDVLSSMTGEFGISISVPKSEGEDFSPTSGLFLFLGIKDREKCQSVIERLLADRGLEKTSYKNVDIFYIRSMNSPVGPFGYTFAGDLLVFGGIKNLMAIIDEEVPLMASERFSTIGLRLPQSYGMLFYMDLAKLMALRPATFDQGDENWTNMMRSLGSIGGCSVYDGRGYGMKVTGSQGKSWLDIIGDIVINSVREEHQ
;
A
#
# COMPACT_ATOMS: atom_id res chain seq x y z
N GLU A 1 6.56 40.82 5.72
CA GLU A 1 6.73 39.57 4.95
C GLU A 1 5.81 39.59 3.75
N PRO A 2 6.16 39.01 2.59
CA PRO A 2 5.26 38.91 1.44
C PRO A 2 4.02 38.07 1.79
N SER A 3 2.90 38.33 1.10
CA SER A 3 1.66 37.58 1.28
C SER A 3 1.84 36.08 1.00
N ILE A 4 1.19 35.22 1.77
CA ILE A 4 1.14 33.77 1.49
C ILE A 4 0.55 33.45 0.11
N THR A 5 -0.35 34.31 -0.38
CA THR A 5 -0.93 34.19 -1.73
C THR A 5 0.06 34.50 -2.85
N ALA A 6 1.26 34.99 -2.52
CA ALA A 6 2.37 35.16 -3.47
C ALA A 6 3.34 33.97 -3.45
N ASP A 7 3.18 33.00 -2.53
CA ASP A 7 3.99 31.78 -2.50
C ASP A 7 3.48 30.80 -3.58
N PRO A 8 4.28 30.50 -4.64
CA PRO A 8 3.85 29.58 -5.70
C PRO A 8 3.56 28.16 -5.18
N LYS A 9 4.15 27.74 -4.05
CA LYS A 9 3.85 26.45 -3.40
C LYS A 9 2.45 26.45 -2.80
N TYR A 10 2.06 27.55 -2.15
CA TYR A 10 0.71 27.75 -1.63
C TYR A 10 -0.30 27.73 -2.77
N ILE A 11 -0.08 28.51 -3.83
CA ILE A 11 -1.00 28.56 -4.99
C ILE A 11 -1.13 27.18 -5.65
N SER A 12 0.00 26.49 -5.87
CA SER A 12 0.00 25.15 -6.47
C SER A 12 -0.75 24.13 -5.62
N SER A 13 -0.63 24.23 -4.30
CA SER A 13 -1.34 23.36 -3.37
C SER A 13 -2.82 23.70 -3.32
N TYR A 14 -3.17 24.98 -3.15
CA TYR A 14 -4.53 25.50 -3.07
C TYR A 14 -5.37 25.19 -4.32
N ASN A 15 -4.80 25.41 -5.52
CA ASN A 15 -5.51 25.20 -6.78
C ASN A 15 -5.83 23.74 -7.08
N LYS A 16 -5.18 22.77 -6.41
CA LYS A 16 -5.49 21.35 -6.59
C LYS A 16 -6.73 20.91 -5.83
N VAL A 17 -7.25 21.75 -4.93
CA VAL A 17 -8.19 21.29 -3.90
C VAL A 17 -9.43 22.16 -3.68
N PHE A 18 -9.68 23.24 -4.44
CA PHE A 18 -10.80 24.15 -4.15
C PHE A 18 -12.19 23.54 -4.38
N ARG A 19 -12.96 23.36 -3.27
CA ARG A 19 -14.41 23.16 -3.19
C ARG A 19 -14.93 23.79 -1.89
N ASP A 20 -16.20 24.18 -1.83
CA ASP A 20 -16.80 24.83 -0.66
C ASP A 20 -16.80 23.92 0.59
N GLY A 21 -16.62 24.51 1.78
CA GLY A 21 -16.81 23.82 3.08
C GLY A 21 -15.61 23.06 3.66
N GLN A 22 -14.38 23.50 3.39
CA GLN A 22 -13.16 22.76 3.78
C GLN A 22 -12.24 23.59 4.70
N MET A 23 -11.59 22.94 5.67
CA MET A 23 -10.47 23.52 6.41
C MET A 23 -9.17 23.22 5.67
N PHE A 24 -8.34 24.25 5.46
CA PHE A 24 -7.06 24.16 4.76
C PHE A 24 -5.94 24.63 5.67
N LEU A 25 -4.98 23.74 5.92
CA LEU A 25 -3.78 24.00 6.68
C LEU A 25 -2.60 23.98 5.71
N TYR A 26 -1.71 24.97 5.81
CA TYR A 26 -0.50 25.05 4.99
C TYR A 26 0.73 25.28 5.86
N PHE A 27 1.75 24.46 5.64
CA PHE A 27 3.02 24.51 6.35
C PHE A 27 4.14 24.62 5.34
N ASN A 28 4.91 25.71 5.40
CA ASN A 28 6.11 25.88 4.61
C ASN A 28 7.31 25.34 5.39
N SER A 29 7.77 24.14 5.04
CA SER A 29 8.87 23.44 5.74
C SER A 29 10.25 24.07 5.50
N GLU A 30 10.37 25.04 4.60
CA GLU A 30 11.59 25.82 4.41
C GLU A 30 11.72 26.96 5.42
N MET A 31 10.65 27.30 6.16
CA MET A 31 10.73 28.27 7.25
C MET A 31 11.42 27.66 8.47
N SER A 32 12.24 28.42 9.20
CA SER A 32 13.08 27.94 10.31
C SER A 32 12.32 27.66 11.63
N SER A 33 11.11 27.12 11.56
CA SER A 33 10.31 26.77 12.73
C SER A 33 10.68 25.38 13.31
N SER A 34 10.33 25.14 14.58
CA SER A 34 10.51 23.82 15.23
C SER A 34 9.73 22.71 14.52
N VAL A 35 8.54 23.03 13.99
CA VAL A 35 7.73 22.11 13.18
C VAL A 35 8.46 21.75 11.89
N SER A 36 9.05 22.73 11.21
CA SER A 36 9.83 22.52 10.00
C SER A 36 11.08 21.65 10.23
N ARG A 37 11.74 21.77 11.39
CA ARG A 37 12.86 20.89 11.74
C ARG A 37 12.41 19.44 11.92
N PHE A 38 11.31 19.21 12.64
CA PHE A 38 10.73 17.88 12.79
C PHE A 38 10.36 17.26 11.44
N MET A 39 9.76 18.04 10.53
CA MET A 39 9.41 17.55 9.19
C MET A 39 10.64 17.27 8.32
N ASN A 40 11.71 18.06 8.43
CA ASN A 40 12.95 17.85 7.68
C ASN A 40 13.82 16.69 8.21
N GLN A 41 13.56 16.24 9.45
CA GLN A 41 14.18 15.07 10.09
C GLN A 41 13.57 13.74 9.65
N GLN A 42 12.52 13.74 8.82
CA GLN A 42 11.91 12.52 8.29
C GLN A 42 12.82 11.88 7.22
N GLU A 43 13.95 11.30 7.65
CA GLU A 43 14.87 10.55 6.79
C GLU A 43 14.15 9.42 6.07
N GLN A 44 13.14 8.82 6.69
CA GLN A 44 12.35 7.73 6.11
C GLN A 44 11.69 8.12 4.78
N LEU A 45 11.10 9.30 4.65
CA LEU A 45 10.51 9.76 3.39
C LEU A 45 11.60 10.03 2.32
N LYS A 46 12.76 10.54 2.74
CA LYS A 46 13.91 10.72 1.85
C LYS A 46 14.47 9.38 1.37
N THR A 47 14.58 8.40 2.27
CA THR A 47 15.03 7.02 2.00
C THR A 47 14.05 6.27 1.10
N LEU A 48 12.74 6.49 1.28
CA LEU A 48 11.73 5.97 0.37
C LEU A 48 11.75 6.67 -0.99
N GLY A 49 12.56 7.69 -1.19
CA GLY A 49 12.65 8.39 -2.47
C GLY A 49 11.46 9.32 -2.69
N ALA A 50 10.97 9.99 -1.65
CA ALA A 50 10.03 11.10 -1.81
C ALA A 50 10.75 12.41 -2.18
N GLY A 51 12.03 12.56 -1.83
CA GLY A 51 12.79 13.80 -2.01
C GLY A 51 12.64 14.77 -0.84
N SER A 52 13.04 16.03 -1.03
CA SER A 52 12.91 17.08 -0.03
C SER A 52 11.49 17.66 -0.01
N VAL A 53 10.80 17.54 1.12
CA VAL A 53 9.47 18.15 1.30
C VAL A 53 9.66 19.63 1.60
N LYS A 54 9.15 20.50 0.72
CA LYS A 54 9.30 21.97 0.79
C LYS A 54 8.04 22.68 1.29
N ALA A 55 6.89 22.03 1.14
CA ALA A 55 5.66 22.47 1.77
C ALA A 55 4.71 21.28 1.96
N ILE A 56 3.81 21.43 2.92
CA ILE A 56 2.74 20.48 3.20
C ILE A 56 1.44 21.26 3.24
N SER A 57 0.45 20.75 2.55
CA SER A 57 -0.91 21.22 2.72
C SER A 57 -1.80 20.07 3.15
N TRP A 58 -2.63 20.32 4.15
CA TRP A 58 -3.58 19.36 4.67
C TRP A 58 -4.97 19.96 4.57
N ARG A 59 -5.86 19.19 3.95
CA ARG A 59 -7.24 19.55 3.72
C ARG A 59 -8.14 18.59 4.45
N ILE A 60 -9.16 19.15 5.06
CA ILE A 60 -10.20 18.41 5.76
C ILE A 60 -11.54 18.84 5.17
N ASP A 61 -12.29 17.86 4.67
CA ASP A 61 -13.65 18.08 4.18
C ASP A 61 -14.63 18.09 5.36
N LEU A 62 -14.97 19.28 5.85
CA LEU A 62 -15.88 19.43 6.99
C LEU A 62 -17.34 19.12 6.64
N LEU A 63 -17.70 18.99 5.37
CA LEU A 63 -19.06 18.67 4.94
C LEU A 63 -19.27 17.16 4.79
N SER A 64 -18.21 16.41 4.52
CA SER A 64 -18.28 14.94 4.55
C SER A 64 -18.58 14.43 5.98
N ASP A 65 -19.41 13.40 6.09
CA ASP A 65 -19.74 12.77 7.38
C ASP A 65 -18.49 12.17 8.04
N THR A 66 -17.54 11.71 7.23
CA THR A 66 -16.30 11.04 7.64
C THR A 66 -15.14 12.00 7.85
N LYS A 67 -15.32 13.29 7.55
CA LYS A 67 -14.27 14.31 7.56
C LYS A 67 -13.04 13.87 6.75
N ASP A 68 -13.29 13.50 5.50
CA ASP A 68 -12.28 13.02 4.55
C ASP A 68 -11.08 13.96 4.48
N GLN A 69 -9.89 13.36 4.40
CA GLN A 69 -8.64 14.10 4.49
C GLN A 69 -7.83 13.94 3.22
N GLU A 70 -7.24 15.06 2.78
CA GLU A 70 -6.27 15.08 1.69
C GLU A 70 -5.01 15.78 2.16
N LEU A 71 -3.88 15.09 2.05
CA LEU A 71 -2.56 15.58 2.39
C LEU A 71 -1.75 15.69 1.11
N TYR A 72 -1.10 16.83 0.92
CA TYR A 72 -0.23 17.06 -0.23
C TYR A 72 1.15 17.49 0.25
N PHE A 73 2.15 16.69 -0.10
CA PHE A 73 3.56 16.97 0.14
C PHE A 73 4.18 17.53 -1.13
N PHE A 74 4.44 18.84 -1.14
CA PHE A 74 5.10 19.49 -2.26
C PHE A 74 6.62 19.26 -2.15
N THR A 75 7.18 18.65 -3.19
CA THR A 75 8.63 18.37 -3.30
C THR A 75 9.29 19.17 -4.43
N GLY A 76 8.49 19.84 -5.26
CA GLY A 76 8.93 20.46 -6.50
C GLY A 76 9.24 19.41 -7.57
N ASP A 77 10.18 19.72 -8.46
CA ASP A 77 10.50 18.86 -9.60
C ASP A 77 11.47 17.71 -9.25
N GLU A 78 11.62 17.37 -7.96
CA GLU A 78 12.45 16.25 -7.52
C GLU A 78 11.79 14.92 -7.88
N GLN A 79 12.19 14.34 -9.02
CA GLN A 79 11.77 13.01 -9.44
C GLN A 79 12.67 11.95 -8.80
N LYS A 80 12.10 11.26 -7.82
CA LYS A 80 12.71 10.14 -7.10
C LYS A 80 11.86 8.87 -7.29
N LEU A 81 12.23 7.76 -6.67
CA LEU A 81 11.60 6.44 -6.93
C LEU A 81 10.09 6.47 -6.73
N LEU A 82 9.62 7.02 -5.60
CA LEU A 82 8.18 7.12 -5.34
C LEU A 82 7.49 8.04 -6.34
N ALA A 83 8.13 9.12 -6.78
CA ALA A 83 7.54 10.01 -7.79
C ALA A 83 7.24 9.22 -9.06
N HIS A 84 8.16 8.37 -9.49
CA HIS A 84 7.96 7.56 -10.69
C HIS A 84 6.85 6.51 -10.49
N LEU A 85 6.92 5.71 -9.41
CA LEU A 85 5.91 4.69 -9.10
C LEU A 85 4.49 5.29 -8.99
N LEU A 86 4.36 6.46 -8.36
CA LEU A 86 3.07 7.09 -8.10
C LEU A 86 2.60 8.02 -9.22
N SER A 87 3.45 8.33 -10.21
CA SER A 87 3.09 9.17 -11.37
C SER A 87 2.21 8.44 -12.37
N MET A 88 2.33 7.11 -12.43
CA MET A 88 1.65 6.26 -13.39
C MET A 88 0.30 5.85 -12.84
N ARG A 89 -0.76 6.60 -13.19
CA ARG A 89 -2.10 6.34 -12.68
C ARG A 89 -2.79 5.29 -13.54
N SER A 90 -3.37 4.28 -12.90
CA SER A 90 -4.29 3.34 -13.54
C SER A 90 -5.26 2.78 -12.50
N SER A 91 -6.23 2.01 -12.97
CA SER A 91 -7.14 1.25 -12.12
C SER A 91 -6.53 -0.10 -11.80
N ALA A 92 -6.69 -0.57 -10.56
CA ALA A 92 -6.21 -1.89 -10.14
C ALA A 92 -7.22 -2.99 -10.50
N ILE A 93 -6.73 -4.14 -10.94
CA ILE A 93 -7.53 -5.33 -11.25
C ILE A 93 -7.80 -6.12 -9.96
N SER A 94 -6.84 -6.16 -9.04
CA SER A 94 -6.88 -6.95 -7.80
C SER A 94 -8.13 -6.81 -6.94
N PRO A 95 -8.77 -5.63 -6.75
CA PRO A 95 -9.98 -5.54 -5.94
C PRO A 95 -11.15 -6.39 -6.47
N HIS A 96 -11.14 -6.74 -7.77
CA HIS A 96 -12.20 -7.56 -8.39
C HIS A 96 -12.00 -9.07 -8.23
N ILE A 97 -10.82 -9.50 -7.78
CA ILE A 97 -10.44 -10.92 -7.74
C ILE A 97 -10.14 -11.38 -6.31
N ILE A 98 -9.57 -10.51 -5.47
CA ILE A 98 -9.25 -10.88 -4.08
C ILE A 98 -10.55 -10.98 -3.25
N PRO A 99 -10.81 -12.09 -2.57
CA PRO A 99 -11.99 -12.27 -1.71
C PRO A 99 -12.04 -11.25 -0.58
N ALA A 100 -13.20 -10.62 -0.38
CA ALA A 100 -13.42 -9.65 0.70
C ALA A 100 -13.22 -10.28 2.09
N SER A 101 -13.50 -11.57 2.25
CA SER A 101 -13.27 -12.37 3.45
C SER A 101 -11.79 -12.39 3.88
N ASN A 102 -10.89 -12.23 2.90
CA ASN A 102 -9.45 -12.40 3.00
C ASN A 102 -8.66 -11.08 2.91
N SER A 103 -9.34 -9.93 2.97
CA SER A 103 -8.75 -8.59 2.80
C SER A 103 -9.06 -7.67 3.98
N ASP A 104 -8.53 -7.99 5.15
CA ASP A 104 -8.60 -7.09 6.32
C ASP A 104 -7.64 -5.93 6.18
N ILE A 105 -6.49 -6.19 5.57
CA ILE A 105 -5.56 -5.16 5.08
C ILE A 105 -5.35 -5.46 3.60
N PHE A 106 -5.49 -4.45 2.77
CA PHE A 106 -5.22 -4.54 1.34
C PHE A 106 -4.38 -3.34 0.92
N PHE A 107 -3.36 -3.59 0.11
CA PHE A 107 -2.47 -2.56 -0.38
C PHE A 107 -2.02 -2.94 -1.78
N VAL A 108 -2.12 -2.02 -2.72
CA VAL A 108 -1.70 -2.21 -4.11
C VAL A 108 -1.00 -0.97 -4.62
N ILE A 109 0.07 -1.18 -5.38
CA ILE A 109 0.74 -0.18 -6.21
C ILE A 109 0.53 -0.58 -7.67
N VAL A 110 0.19 0.39 -8.50
CA VAL A 110 -0.03 0.19 -9.93
C VAL A 110 1.02 1.00 -10.69
N ALA A 111 2.12 0.34 -11.06
CA ALA A 111 3.16 0.92 -11.89
C ALA A 111 2.96 0.49 -13.35
N ASN A 112 2.33 1.31 -14.19
CA ASN A 112 2.02 0.93 -15.58
C ASN A 112 3.25 0.45 -16.41
N ASP A 113 4.44 0.94 -16.08
CA ASP A 113 5.72 0.51 -16.65
C ASP A 113 6.75 0.20 -15.56
N ILE A 114 6.67 -1.02 -15.03
CA ILE A 114 7.56 -1.51 -13.98
C ILE A 114 9.02 -1.63 -14.44
N ALA A 115 9.26 -1.82 -15.74
CA ALA A 115 10.62 -1.84 -16.29
C ALA A 115 11.25 -0.45 -16.23
N SER A 116 10.52 0.60 -16.63
CA SER A 116 10.98 1.98 -16.45
C SER A 116 11.16 2.34 -14.97
N ALA A 117 10.28 1.85 -14.08
CA ALA A 117 10.43 2.05 -12.65
C ALA A 117 11.71 1.42 -12.10
N TRP A 118 12.04 0.21 -12.55
CA TRP A 118 13.27 -0.49 -12.20
C TRP A 118 14.52 0.23 -12.69
N GLU A 119 14.54 0.73 -13.94
CA GLU A 119 15.67 1.52 -14.45
C GLU A 119 15.89 2.80 -13.65
N ASN A 120 14.81 3.50 -13.30
CA ASN A 120 14.88 4.69 -12.46
C ASN A 120 15.36 4.38 -11.04
N TYR A 121 15.01 3.20 -10.51
CA TYR A 121 15.55 2.70 -9.25
C TYR A 121 17.05 2.46 -9.33
N LEU A 122 17.53 1.73 -10.34
CA LEU A 122 18.94 1.45 -10.55
C LEU A 122 19.76 2.73 -10.76
N ALA A 123 19.23 3.69 -11.52
CA ALA A 123 19.86 4.99 -11.72
C ALA A 123 19.97 5.78 -10.41
N GLN A 124 18.97 5.72 -9.54
CA GLN A 124 19.03 6.34 -8.22
C GLN A 124 20.05 5.66 -7.31
N LEU A 125 20.06 4.33 -7.27
CA LEU A 125 21.04 3.57 -6.49
C LEU A 125 22.47 3.89 -6.91
N LYS A 126 22.73 4.02 -8.22
CA LYS A 126 24.04 4.42 -8.74
C LYS A 126 24.51 5.77 -8.19
N ASN A 127 23.57 6.69 -7.96
CA ASN A 127 23.87 8.03 -7.46
C ASN A 127 23.91 8.10 -5.92
N SER A 128 23.31 7.14 -5.21
CA SER A 128 23.22 7.14 -3.76
C SER A 128 24.19 6.19 -3.06
N LEU A 129 24.60 5.12 -3.72
CA LEU A 129 25.54 4.14 -3.18
C LEU A 129 26.98 4.53 -3.50
N GLU A 130 27.91 4.11 -2.65
CA GLU A 130 29.32 4.13 -3.00
C GLU A 130 29.56 3.22 -4.22
N ILE A 131 30.49 3.63 -5.10
CA ILE A 131 30.69 2.98 -6.39
C ILE A 131 30.96 1.48 -6.26
N GLU A 132 31.71 1.06 -5.22
CA GLU A 132 32.02 -0.34 -4.95
C GLU A 132 30.77 -1.14 -4.53
N GLN A 133 29.87 -0.53 -3.76
CA GLN A 133 28.61 -1.16 -3.34
C GLN A 133 27.65 -1.33 -4.53
N TYR A 134 27.58 -0.33 -5.40
CA TYR A 134 26.79 -0.41 -6.64
C TYR A 134 27.27 -1.57 -7.54
N TYR A 135 28.59 -1.69 -7.76
CA TYR A 135 29.14 -2.80 -8.55
C TYR A 135 28.90 -4.16 -7.91
N LYS A 136 29.11 -4.30 -6.58
CA LYS A 136 28.79 -5.56 -5.87
C LYS A 136 27.33 -5.97 -6.04
N MET A 137 26.40 -5.01 -5.99
CA MET A 137 24.98 -5.28 -6.22
C MET A 137 24.72 -5.73 -7.67
N GLN A 138 25.29 -5.04 -8.66
CA GLN A 138 25.16 -5.39 -10.07
C GLN A 138 25.74 -6.78 -10.38
N ASP A 139 26.88 -7.11 -9.80
CA ASP A 139 27.52 -8.42 -9.92
C ASP A 139 26.65 -9.51 -9.25
N ALA A 140 26.07 -9.23 -8.08
CA ALA A 140 25.16 -10.15 -7.41
C ALA A 140 23.88 -10.39 -8.23
N LEU A 141 23.30 -9.34 -8.83
CA LEU A 141 22.13 -9.45 -9.70
C LEU A 141 22.47 -10.27 -10.95
N SER A 142 23.58 -9.94 -11.63
CA SER A 142 24.03 -10.67 -12.83
C SER A 142 24.36 -12.13 -12.51
N GLY A 143 24.98 -12.39 -11.35
CA GLY A 143 25.28 -13.74 -10.88
C GLY A 143 24.01 -14.54 -10.59
N LEU A 144 22.98 -13.90 -10.02
CA LEU A 144 21.67 -14.51 -9.81
C LEU A 144 20.99 -14.81 -11.15
N GLU A 145 20.95 -13.84 -12.08
CA GLU A 145 20.39 -14.01 -13.43
C GLU A 145 21.05 -15.18 -14.19
N MET A 146 22.38 -15.29 -14.11
CA MET A 146 23.13 -16.39 -14.71
C MET A 146 22.80 -17.74 -14.05
N MET A 147 22.71 -17.76 -12.71
CA MET A 147 22.42 -18.98 -11.95
C MET A 147 21.02 -19.54 -12.26
N ILE A 148 20.01 -18.66 -12.33
CA ILE A 148 18.63 -19.06 -12.61
C ILE A 148 18.31 -19.17 -14.10
N GLY A 149 19.22 -18.70 -14.97
CA GLY A 149 19.04 -18.68 -16.43
C GLY A 149 17.89 -17.78 -16.87
N LEU A 150 17.72 -16.61 -16.22
CA LEU A 150 16.70 -15.61 -16.53
C LEU A 150 17.30 -14.21 -16.45
N ASN A 151 16.91 -13.34 -17.37
CA ASN A 151 17.14 -11.91 -17.21
C ASN A 151 15.98 -11.28 -16.44
N PHE A 152 16.27 -10.56 -15.35
CA PHE A 152 15.23 -10.02 -14.47
C PHE A 152 14.31 -9.04 -15.22
N LYS A 153 14.88 -8.15 -16.04
CA LYS A 153 14.10 -7.16 -16.78
C LYS A 153 13.33 -7.81 -17.93
N ASP A 154 14.05 -8.52 -18.79
CA ASP A 154 13.50 -9.01 -20.05
C ASP A 154 12.63 -10.25 -19.86
N ASP A 155 12.82 -11.04 -18.80
CA ASP A 155 11.99 -12.21 -18.53
C ASP A 155 10.96 -11.97 -17.43
N VAL A 156 11.36 -11.43 -16.27
CA VAL A 156 10.45 -11.25 -15.13
C VAL A 156 9.59 -10.01 -15.32
N LEU A 157 10.20 -8.82 -15.40
CA LEU A 157 9.45 -7.55 -15.42
C LEU A 157 8.58 -7.40 -16.68
N SER A 158 9.06 -7.86 -17.83
CA SER A 158 8.29 -7.79 -19.09
C SER A 158 7.01 -8.64 -19.07
N SER A 159 6.96 -9.69 -18.23
CA SER A 159 5.78 -10.54 -18.07
C SER A 159 4.71 -9.92 -17.18
N MET A 160 4.98 -8.77 -16.54
CA MET A 160 4.11 -8.16 -15.53
C MET A 160 3.40 -6.90 -16.05
N THR A 161 2.16 -6.66 -15.61
CA THR A 161 1.44 -5.40 -15.86
C THR A 161 2.06 -4.25 -15.06
N GLY A 162 2.70 -4.59 -13.94
CA GLY A 162 3.27 -3.67 -12.97
C GLY A 162 2.30 -3.28 -11.84
N GLU A 163 1.12 -3.90 -11.80
CA GLU A 163 0.34 -4.01 -10.58
C GLU A 163 1.00 -5.01 -9.62
N PHE A 164 1.27 -4.58 -8.39
CA PHE A 164 1.70 -5.47 -7.31
C PHE A 164 1.01 -5.08 -6.02
N GLY A 165 0.66 -6.06 -5.21
CA GLY A 165 0.09 -5.76 -3.92
C GLY A 165 0.06 -6.92 -2.96
N ILE A 166 -0.41 -6.61 -1.77
CA ILE A 166 -0.55 -7.52 -0.66
C ILE A 166 -1.98 -7.45 -0.13
N SER A 167 -2.51 -8.60 0.26
CA SER A 167 -3.74 -8.69 1.06
C SER A 167 -3.44 -9.52 2.29
N ILE A 168 -3.95 -9.12 3.44
CA ILE A 168 -3.77 -9.83 4.70
C ILE A 168 -5.14 -10.11 5.26
N SER A 169 -5.42 -11.40 5.50
CA SER A 169 -6.55 -11.86 6.28
C SER A 169 -6.11 -12.14 7.70
N VAL A 170 -6.70 -11.49 8.69
CA VAL A 170 -6.44 -11.79 10.09
C VAL A 170 -7.40 -12.92 10.52
N PRO A 171 -6.88 -14.08 10.97
CA PRO A 171 -7.69 -15.22 11.37
C PRO A 171 -8.63 -14.88 12.53
N LYS A 172 -9.76 -15.58 12.58
CA LYS A 172 -10.84 -15.35 13.56
C LYS A 172 -10.64 -16.06 14.91
N SER A 173 -9.60 -16.89 15.08
CA SER A 173 -9.45 -17.73 16.28
C SER A 173 -8.95 -16.93 17.49
N GLU A 174 -9.75 -16.92 18.55
CA GLU A 174 -9.29 -16.56 19.89
C GLU A 174 -8.27 -17.61 20.37
N GLY A 175 -6.99 -17.23 20.49
CA GLY A 175 -5.98 -18.02 21.19
C GLY A 175 -4.91 -18.72 20.35
N GLU A 176 -4.89 -18.55 19.02
CA GLU A 176 -3.69 -18.88 18.23
C GLU A 176 -2.86 -17.61 18.04
N ASP A 177 -1.55 -17.69 18.28
CA ASP A 177 -0.62 -16.60 17.98
C ASP A 177 -0.76 -16.23 16.51
N PHE A 178 -1.29 -15.04 16.25
CA PHE A 178 -1.41 -14.50 14.91
C PHE A 178 -0.03 -14.53 14.24
N SER A 179 0.10 -15.35 13.19
CA SER A 179 1.23 -15.26 12.29
C SER A 179 0.81 -14.42 11.08
N PRO A 180 1.40 -13.23 10.85
CA PRO A 180 1.10 -12.42 9.68
C PRO A 180 1.26 -13.18 8.35
N THR A 181 2.06 -14.26 8.36
CA THR A 181 2.33 -15.10 7.18
C THR A 181 1.18 -16.05 6.84
N SER A 182 0.30 -16.41 7.78
CA SER A 182 -0.84 -17.30 7.50
C SER A 182 -2.00 -16.57 6.81
N GLY A 183 -2.05 -15.25 6.93
CA GLY A 183 -3.04 -14.39 6.30
C GLY A 183 -2.61 -13.76 4.98
N LEU A 184 -1.31 -13.83 4.65
CA LEU A 184 -0.72 -13.05 3.57
C LEU A 184 -1.02 -13.64 2.18
N PHE A 185 -1.50 -12.78 1.30
CA PHE A 185 -1.55 -12.94 -0.14
C PHE A 185 -0.59 -11.93 -0.77
N LEU A 186 0.18 -12.39 -1.74
CA LEU A 186 0.90 -11.52 -2.66
C LEU A 186 0.25 -11.69 -4.02
N PHE A 187 -0.06 -10.60 -4.70
CA PHE A 187 -0.59 -10.66 -6.05
C PHE A 187 0.20 -9.74 -6.98
N LEU A 188 0.39 -10.23 -8.21
CA LEU A 188 1.12 -9.57 -9.27
C LEU A 188 0.25 -9.58 -10.51
N GLY A 189 0.06 -8.44 -11.15
CA GLY A 189 -0.60 -8.39 -12.44
C GLY A 189 0.30 -8.91 -13.55
N ILE A 190 -0.25 -9.74 -14.42
CA ILE A 190 0.48 -10.44 -15.49
C ILE A 190 0.02 -9.99 -16.88
N LYS A 191 0.98 -9.78 -17.79
CA LYS A 191 0.76 -9.49 -19.21
C LYS A 191 0.83 -10.75 -20.07
N ASP A 192 1.74 -11.65 -19.73
CA ASP A 192 2.01 -12.88 -20.47
C ASP A 192 2.06 -14.05 -19.48
N ARG A 193 0.98 -14.82 -19.45
CA ARG A 193 0.80 -15.93 -18.50
C ARG A 193 1.81 -17.05 -18.72
N GLU A 194 2.04 -17.45 -19.97
CA GLU A 194 2.92 -18.57 -20.29
C GLU A 194 4.37 -18.22 -19.92
N LYS A 195 4.80 -17.02 -20.28
CA LYS A 195 6.13 -16.51 -19.90
C LYS A 195 6.27 -16.39 -18.38
N CYS A 196 5.28 -15.81 -17.72
CA CYS A 196 5.27 -15.68 -16.26
C CYS A 196 5.36 -17.05 -15.58
N GLN A 197 4.58 -18.04 -16.04
CA GLN A 197 4.63 -19.40 -15.52
C GLN A 197 6.03 -20.01 -15.70
N SER A 198 6.62 -19.91 -16.89
CA SER A 198 7.97 -20.43 -17.14
C SER A 198 9.03 -19.79 -16.23
N VAL A 199 8.92 -18.49 -15.99
CA VAL A 199 9.78 -17.74 -15.07
C VAL A 199 9.64 -18.26 -13.64
N ILE A 200 8.41 -18.40 -13.13
CA ILE A 200 8.17 -18.87 -11.76
C ILE A 200 8.62 -20.32 -11.59
N GLU A 201 8.35 -21.20 -12.56
CA GLU A 201 8.78 -22.59 -12.52
C GLU A 201 10.31 -22.71 -12.47
N ARG A 202 11.05 -21.86 -13.19
CA ARG A 202 12.52 -21.80 -13.10
C ARG A 202 13.00 -21.26 -11.75
N LEU A 203 12.39 -20.18 -11.26
CA LEU A 203 12.73 -19.60 -9.95
C LEU A 203 12.51 -20.58 -8.79
N LEU A 204 11.55 -21.50 -8.93
CA LEU A 204 11.17 -22.46 -7.90
C LEU A 204 11.60 -23.91 -8.22
N ALA A 205 12.39 -24.13 -9.28
CA ALA A 205 12.75 -25.48 -9.76
C ALA A 205 13.38 -26.34 -8.65
N ASP A 206 14.29 -25.75 -7.88
CA ASP A 206 15.02 -26.45 -6.81
C ASP A 206 14.22 -26.60 -5.50
N ARG A 207 12.98 -26.08 -5.46
CA ARG A 207 12.14 -26.09 -4.24
C ARG A 207 11.20 -27.28 -4.15
N GLY A 208 11.19 -28.16 -5.14
CA GLY A 208 10.27 -29.32 -5.16
C GLY A 208 8.82 -28.87 -5.33
N LEU A 209 8.56 -28.07 -6.37
CA LEU A 209 7.23 -27.58 -6.70
C LEU A 209 6.31 -28.76 -7.06
N GLU A 210 5.25 -28.93 -6.29
CA GLU A 210 4.18 -29.90 -6.55
C GLU A 210 2.98 -29.19 -7.19
N LYS A 211 2.16 -29.95 -7.91
CA LYS A 211 0.95 -29.47 -8.58
C LYS A 211 -0.27 -30.22 -8.07
N THR A 212 -1.33 -29.50 -7.75
CA THR A 212 -2.68 -30.05 -7.55
C THR A 212 -3.67 -29.30 -8.43
N SER A 213 -4.81 -29.93 -8.72
CA SER A 213 -5.91 -29.28 -9.46
C SER A 213 -7.13 -29.19 -8.56
N TYR A 214 -7.69 -27.99 -8.46
CA TYR A 214 -8.89 -27.70 -7.68
C TYR A 214 -9.89 -26.98 -8.58
N LYS A 215 -11.10 -27.56 -8.77
CA LYS A 215 -12.12 -27.04 -9.69
C LYS A 215 -11.59 -26.70 -11.10
N ASN A 216 -10.71 -27.54 -11.64
CA ASN A 216 -10.02 -27.35 -12.93
C ASN A 216 -9.05 -26.15 -12.98
N VAL A 217 -8.70 -25.58 -11.82
CA VAL A 217 -7.65 -24.57 -11.69
C VAL A 217 -6.43 -25.23 -11.06
N ASP A 218 -5.27 -25.01 -11.67
CA ASP A 218 -4.01 -25.54 -11.18
C ASP A 218 -3.47 -24.67 -10.04
N ILE A 219 -3.08 -25.34 -8.95
CA ILE A 219 -2.38 -24.75 -7.81
C ILE A 219 -1.02 -25.42 -7.70
N PHE A 220 0.03 -24.61 -7.73
CA PHE A 220 1.41 -25.06 -7.56
C PHE A 220 1.88 -24.71 -6.16
N TYR A 221 2.51 -25.64 -5.44
CA TYR A 221 2.85 -25.44 -4.03
C TYR A 221 4.15 -26.12 -3.64
N ILE A 222 4.75 -25.64 -2.56
CA ILE A 222 5.97 -26.20 -1.98
C ILE A 222 5.59 -26.93 -0.69
N ARG A 223 5.57 -28.26 -0.73
CA ARG A 223 5.09 -29.10 0.39
C ARG A 223 5.82 -28.86 1.71
N SER A 224 7.10 -28.50 1.66
CA SER A 224 7.92 -28.21 2.84
C SER A 224 7.61 -26.86 3.51
N MET A 225 6.93 -25.94 2.81
CA MET A 225 6.57 -24.61 3.33
C MET A 225 5.15 -24.60 3.88
N ASN A 226 4.91 -25.33 4.97
CA ASN A 226 3.56 -25.50 5.52
C ASN A 226 3.17 -24.41 6.54
N SER A 227 1.91 -24.02 6.53
CA SER A 227 1.31 -23.04 7.46
C SER A 227 -0.08 -23.52 7.92
N PRO A 228 -0.74 -22.85 8.89
CA PRO A 228 -2.11 -23.19 9.28
C PRO A 228 -3.13 -23.19 8.11
N VAL A 229 -2.85 -22.40 7.07
CA VAL A 229 -3.65 -22.31 5.83
C VAL A 229 -3.17 -23.24 4.72
N GLY A 230 -2.33 -24.23 5.07
CA GLY A 230 -1.74 -25.20 4.15
C GLY A 230 -0.38 -24.76 3.60
N PRO A 231 0.20 -25.53 2.66
CA PRO A 231 1.48 -25.20 2.08
C PRO A 231 1.40 -23.93 1.24
N PHE A 232 2.48 -23.15 1.24
CA PHE A 232 2.61 -21.96 0.43
C PHE A 232 2.75 -22.34 -1.05
N GLY A 233 2.08 -21.59 -1.90
CA GLY A 233 2.04 -21.85 -3.32
C GLY A 233 1.55 -20.64 -4.11
N TYR A 234 1.20 -20.88 -5.36
CA TYR A 234 0.63 -19.89 -6.24
C TYR A 234 -0.43 -20.50 -7.17
N THR A 235 -1.30 -19.63 -7.67
CA THR A 235 -2.24 -19.93 -8.76
C THR A 235 -2.40 -18.70 -9.66
N PHE A 236 -2.95 -18.92 -10.85
CA PHE A 236 -3.34 -17.85 -11.75
C PHE A 236 -4.85 -17.62 -11.62
N ALA A 237 -5.23 -16.39 -11.26
CA ALA A 237 -6.62 -15.96 -11.15
C ALA A 237 -6.85 -14.80 -12.11
N GLY A 238 -7.44 -15.10 -13.27
CA GLY A 238 -7.54 -14.13 -14.37
C GLY A 238 -6.16 -13.62 -14.81
N ASP A 239 -6.01 -12.29 -14.83
CA ASP A 239 -4.76 -11.59 -15.18
C ASP A 239 -3.86 -11.33 -13.96
N LEU A 240 -4.02 -12.10 -12.88
CA LEU A 240 -3.18 -12.04 -11.69
C LEU A 240 -2.48 -13.38 -11.43
N LEU A 241 -1.22 -13.29 -11.06
CA LEU A 241 -0.49 -14.34 -10.35
C LEU A 241 -0.64 -14.09 -8.86
N VAL A 242 -1.20 -15.06 -8.13
CA VAL A 242 -1.48 -14.92 -6.69
C VAL A 242 -0.72 -15.97 -5.91
N PHE A 243 0.03 -15.54 -4.90
CA PHE A 243 0.74 -16.38 -3.94
C PHE A 243 0.04 -16.35 -2.59
N GLY A 244 0.07 -17.49 -1.89
CA GLY A 244 -0.51 -17.64 -0.55
C GLY A 244 -0.55 -19.11 -0.12
N GLY A 245 -1.13 -19.38 1.04
CA GLY A 245 -1.42 -20.75 1.45
C GLY A 245 -2.50 -21.40 0.58
N ILE A 246 -2.45 -22.72 0.37
CA ILE A 246 -3.43 -23.41 -0.48
C ILE A 246 -4.90 -23.09 -0.13
N LYS A 247 -5.29 -23.06 1.15
CA LYS A 247 -6.69 -22.77 1.53
C LYS A 247 -7.11 -21.36 1.09
N ASN A 248 -6.18 -20.42 1.21
CA ASN A 248 -6.35 -19.04 0.80
C ASN A 248 -6.49 -18.92 -0.72
N LEU A 249 -5.68 -19.65 -1.49
CA LEU A 249 -5.78 -19.71 -2.96
C LEU A 249 -7.09 -20.37 -3.43
N MET A 250 -7.55 -21.41 -2.73
CA MET A 250 -8.83 -22.06 -3.01
C MET A 250 -10.01 -21.10 -2.85
N ALA A 251 -10.00 -20.21 -1.86
CA ALA A 251 -11.05 -19.21 -1.66
C ALA A 251 -11.19 -18.24 -2.86
N ILE A 252 -10.11 -17.96 -3.58
CA ILE A 252 -10.14 -17.18 -4.83
C ILE A 252 -10.83 -17.98 -5.93
N ILE A 253 -10.50 -19.27 -6.05
CA ILE A 253 -11.07 -20.19 -7.05
C ILE A 253 -12.56 -20.48 -6.77
N ASP A 254 -12.97 -20.40 -5.52
CA ASP A 254 -14.37 -20.53 -5.10
C ASP A 254 -15.23 -19.32 -5.49
N GLU A 255 -14.64 -18.30 -6.12
CA GLU A 255 -15.31 -17.07 -6.54
C GLU A 255 -16.05 -16.41 -5.36
N GLU A 256 -15.43 -16.42 -4.18
CA GLU A 256 -15.95 -15.69 -3.04
C GLU A 256 -16.14 -14.20 -3.39
N VAL A 257 -17.09 -13.56 -2.71
CA VAL A 257 -17.44 -12.15 -2.95
C VAL A 257 -16.17 -11.29 -2.95
N PRO A 258 -15.82 -10.64 -4.07
CA PRO A 258 -14.56 -9.91 -4.18
C PRO A 258 -14.58 -8.64 -3.34
N LEU A 259 -13.41 -8.12 -3.01
CA LEU A 259 -13.24 -6.90 -2.20
C LEU A 259 -14.03 -5.72 -2.78
N MET A 260 -14.04 -5.53 -4.10
CA MET A 260 -14.79 -4.48 -4.77
C MET A 260 -16.30 -4.54 -4.52
N ALA A 261 -16.84 -5.74 -4.29
CA ALA A 261 -18.26 -5.95 -3.99
C ALA A 261 -18.58 -5.82 -2.49
N SER A 262 -17.58 -5.68 -1.62
CA SER A 262 -17.79 -5.37 -0.21
C SER A 262 -18.40 -3.98 -0.06
N GLU A 263 -19.50 -3.86 0.67
CA GLU A 263 -20.16 -2.57 0.93
C GLU A 263 -19.16 -1.55 1.52
N ARG A 264 -18.36 -1.97 2.51
CA ARG A 264 -17.39 -1.10 3.18
C ARG A 264 -16.33 -0.56 2.22
N PHE A 265 -15.79 -1.42 1.37
CA PHE A 265 -14.80 -1.04 0.37
C PHE A 265 -15.43 -0.20 -0.74
N SER A 266 -16.63 -0.55 -1.20
CA SER A 266 -17.37 0.21 -2.22
C SER A 266 -17.66 1.64 -1.76
N THR A 267 -18.10 1.83 -0.51
CA THR A 267 -18.31 3.18 0.08
C THR A 267 -17.03 4.01 0.11
N ILE A 268 -15.87 3.38 0.33
CA ILE A 268 -14.55 4.03 0.22
C ILE A 268 -14.24 4.34 -1.25
N GLY A 269 -14.36 3.34 -2.13
CA GLY A 269 -14.04 3.41 -3.56
C GLY A 269 -14.81 4.49 -4.30
N LEU A 270 -16.08 4.72 -3.96
CA LEU A 270 -16.91 5.80 -4.52
C LEU A 270 -16.35 7.22 -4.25
N ARG A 271 -15.54 7.37 -3.20
CA ARG A 271 -14.93 8.65 -2.81
C ARG A 271 -13.48 8.79 -3.25
N LEU A 272 -12.86 7.69 -3.70
CA LEU A 272 -11.51 7.70 -4.23
C LEU A 272 -11.51 8.02 -5.74
N PRO A 273 -10.42 8.61 -6.26
CA PRO A 273 -10.21 8.72 -7.70
C PRO A 273 -10.21 7.34 -8.37
N GLN A 274 -10.68 7.27 -9.62
CA GLN A 274 -10.70 6.04 -10.42
C GLN A 274 -9.29 5.59 -10.86
N SER A 275 -8.33 6.52 -10.88
CA SER A 275 -6.94 6.24 -11.23
C SER A 275 -6.00 6.76 -10.15
N TYR A 276 -5.11 5.89 -9.72
CA TYR A 276 -4.18 6.12 -8.61
C TYR A 276 -2.84 5.43 -8.89
N GLY A 277 -1.78 5.85 -8.20
CA GLY A 277 -0.51 5.13 -8.20
C GLY A 277 -0.46 4.06 -7.11
N MET A 278 -1.15 4.31 -6.00
CA MET A 278 -1.28 3.39 -4.88
C MET A 278 -2.69 3.47 -4.30
N LEU A 279 -3.21 2.33 -3.86
CA LEU A 279 -4.48 2.20 -3.16
C LEU A 279 -4.26 1.33 -1.93
N PHE A 280 -4.86 1.70 -0.80
CA PHE A 280 -4.88 0.88 0.39
C PHE A 280 -6.29 0.84 0.99
N TYR A 281 -6.54 -0.22 1.75
CA TYR A 281 -7.75 -0.45 2.53
C TYR A 281 -7.40 -1.19 3.83
N MET A 282 -8.12 -0.89 4.90
CA MET A 282 -8.00 -1.55 6.19
C MET A 282 -9.36 -1.62 6.90
N ASP A 283 -9.78 -2.83 7.29
CA ASP A 283 -10.97 -3.06 8.11
C ASP A 283 -10.63 -2.98 9.60
N LEU A 284 -10.60 -1.76 10.13
CA LEU A 284 -10.22 -1.51 11.52
C LEU A 284 -11.19 -2.13 12.51
N ALA A 285 -12.48 -2.14 12.19
CA ALA A 285 -13.48 -2.81 13.03
C ALA A 285 -13.17 -4.29 13.23
N LYS A 286 -12.79 -4.98 12.15
CA LYS A 286 -12.37 -6.39 12.23
C LYS A 286 -11.02 -6.54 12.94
N LEU A 287 -10.02 -5.72 12.60
CA LEU A 287 -8.71 -5.76 13.27
C LEU A 287 -8.81 -5.55 14.80
N MET A 288 -9.64 -4.60 15.23
CA MET A 288 -9.86 -4.29 16.65
C MET A 288 -10.76 -5.29 17.37
N ALA A 289 -11.51 -6.12 16.64
CA ALA A 289 -12.28 -7.23 17.23
C ALA A 289 -11.40 -8.43 17.57
N LEU A 290 -10.21 -8.54 16.97
CA LEU A 290 -9.31 -9.68 17.10
C LEU A 290 -8.23 -9.48 18.18
N ARG A 291 -8.32 -8.39 18.94
CA ARG A 291 -7.33 -8.08 19.99
C ARG A 291 -7.49 -9.05 21.17
N PRO A 292 -6.40 -9.63 21.71
CA PRO A 292 -6.46 -10.44 22.93
C PRO A 292 -7.00 -9.64 24.11
N ALA A 293 -7.80 -10.28 24.97
CA ALA A 293 -8.35 -9.70 26.20
C ALA A 293 -7.29 -9.28 27.24
N THR A 294 -6.00 -9.53 26.99
CA THR A 294 -4.87 -9.23 27.87
C THR A 294 -4.25 -7.85 27.63
N PHE A 295 -4.71 -7.09 26.63
CA PHE A 295 -4.36 -5.67 26.52
C PHE A 295 -5.10 -4.88 27.62
N ASP A 296 -4.37 -4.04 28.35
CA ASP A 296 -4.82 -3.33 29.56
C ASP A 296 -6.17 -2.59 29.41
N GLN A 297 -6.93 -2.51 30.51
CA GLN A 297 -8.25 -1.87 30.58
C GLN A 297 -8.27 -0.38 30.16
N GLY A 298 -7.12 0.31 30.15
CA GLY A 298 -6.99 1.67 29.60
C GLY A 298 -7.22 1.74 28.07
N ASP A 299 -7.14 0.59 27.39
CA ASP A 299 -7.15 0.47 25.93
C ASP A 299 -8.54 0.10 25.36
N GLU A 300 -9.54 -0.15 26.21
CA GLU A 300 -10.91 -0.47 25.77
C GLU A 300 -11.57 0.72 25.06
N ASN A 301 -11.35 1.94 25.55
CA ASN A 301 -11.86 3.16 24.91
C ASN A 301 -11.26 3.34 23.52
N TRP A 302 -9.93 3.18 23.39
CA TRP A 302 -9.25 3.28 22.11
C TRP A 302 -9.71 2.18 21.13
N THR A 303 -9.83 0.95 21.61
CA THR A 303 -10.30 -0.20 20.81
C THR A 303 -11.73 0.00 20.32
N ASN A 304 -12.65 0.45 21.19
CA ASN A 304 -14.04 0.74 20.82
C ASN A 304 -14.14 1.91 19.85
N MET A 305 -13.30 2.92 20.03
CA MET A 305 -13.22 4.08 19.16
C MET A 305 -12.72 3.71 17.77
N MET A 306 -11.59 2.99 17.67
CA MET A 306 -11.05 2.47 16.40
C MET A 306 -12.05 1.51 15.71
N ARG A 307 -12.76 0.68 16.48
CA ARG A 307 -13.83 -0.17 15.95
C ARG A 307 -14.97 0.65 15.35
N SER A 308 -15.29 1.79 15.94
CA SER A 308 -16.35 2.68 15.47
C SER A 308 -15.99 3.48 14.22
N LEU A 309 -14.75 3.39 13.74
CA LEU A 309 -14.34 3.96 12.45
C LEU A 309 -14.74 3.06 11.27
N GLY A 310 -15.10 1.81 11.53
CA GLY A 310 -15.38 0.82 10.49
C GLY A 310 -14.11 0.46 9.73
N SER A 311 -14.01 0.91 8.49
CA SER A 311 -12.85 0.70 7.61
C SER A 311 -12.28 2.03 7.15
N ILE A 312 -11.01 2.02 6.76
CA ILE A 312 -10.40 3.11 5.99
C ILE A 312 -9.91 2.61 4.66
N GLY A 313 -9.81 3.54 3.73
CA GLY A 313 -8.95 3.36 2.58
C GLY A 313 -8.48 4.70 2.07
N GLY A 314 -7.60 4.62 1.11
CA GLY A 314 -6.99 5.81 0.58
C GLY A 314 -6.17 5.51 -0.65
N CYS A 315 -5.78 6.57 -1.32
CA CYS A 315 -4.92 6.48 -2.48
C CYS A 315 -3.78 7.48 -2.41
N SER A 316 -2.68 7.16 -3.06
CA SER A 316 -1.59 8.11 -3.29
C SER A 316 -1.31 8.28 -4.78
N VAL A 317 -0.99 9.51 -5.16
CA VAL A 317 -0.63 9.92 -6.52
C VAL A 317 0.52 10.90 -6.49
N TYR A 318 1.38 10.86 -7.49
CA TYR A 318 2.31 11.94 -7.80
C TYR A 318 1.78 12.71 -9.01
N ASP A 319 2.01 14.02 -9.04
CA ASP A 319 1.47 14.91 -10.07
C ASP A 319 2.54 15.74 -10.81
N GLY A 320 3.80 15.34 -10.67
CA GLY A 320 4.95 16.06 -11.24
C GLY A 320 5.57 17.07 -10.30
N ARG A 321 4.89 17.49 -9.22
CA ARG A 321 5.39 18.50 -8.27
C ARG A 321 5.30 18.08 -6.81
N GLY A 322 4.54 17.04 -6.51
CA GLY A 322 4.36 16.55 -5.16
C GLY A 322 3.47 15.33 -5.09
N TYR A 323 3.37 14.78 -3.87
CA TYR A 323 2.62 13.59 -3.55
C TYR A 323 1.30 13.99 -2.91
N GLY A 324 0.19 13.64 -3.56
CA GLY A 324 -1.14 13.71 -2.98
C GLY A 324 -1.51 12.38 -2.36
N MET A 325 -1.96 12.40 -1.12
CA MET A 325 -2.55 11.29 -0.41
C MET A 325 -3.98 11.67 -0.03
N LYS A 326 -4.93 10.79 -0.32
CA LYS A 326 -6.32 10.90 0.13
C LYS A 326 -6.64 9.76 1.07
N VAL A 327 -7.28 10.05 2.19
CA VAL A 327 -7.77 9.04 3.14
C VAL A 327 -9.25 9.30 3.42
N THR A 328 -10.04 8.22 3.39
CA THR A 328 -11.48 8.23 3.62
C THR A 328 -11.89 7.03 4.48
N GLY A 329 -12.89 7.22 5.35
CA GLY A 329 -13.43 6.18 6.23
C GLY A 329 -14.78 5.64 5.73
N SER A 330 -15.15 4.39 6.00
CA SER A 330 -16.41 3.78 5.51
C SER A 330 -17.64 4.12 6.37
N GLN A 331 -17.48 4.53 7.62
CA GLN A 331 -18.58 4.88 8.53
C GLN A 331 -18.66 6.40 8.75
N GLY A 332 -19.88 6.93 8.93
CA GLY A 332 -20.20 8.35 9.13
C GLY A 332 -19.67 9.00 10.42
N LYS A 333 -18.61 8.44 11.03
CA LYS A 333 -17.89 9.07 12.13
C LYS A 333 -16.62 9.72 11.60
N SER A 334 -16.38 10.94 12.07
CA SER A 334 -15.20 11.75 11.79
C SER A 334 -13.94 11.08 12.34
N TRP A 335 -12.95 10.86 11.46
CA TRP A 335 -11.61 10.44 11.89
C TRP A 335 -10.91 11.50 12.75
N LEU A 336 -11.26 12.78 12.60
CA LEU A 336 -10.70 13.87 13.38
C LEU A 336 -11.25 13.94 14.79
N ASP A 337 -12.52 13.59 14.98
CA ASP A 337 -13.12 13.55 16.32
C ASP A 337 -12.38 12.50 17.15
N ILE A 338 -11.99 11.40 16.49
CA ILE A 338 -11.25 10.31 17.10
C ILE A 338 -9.78 10.66 17.36
N ILE A 339 -9.07 11.29 16.42
CA ILE A 339 -7.71 11.81 16.69
C ILE A 339 -7.75 12.85 17.81
N GLY A 340 -8.75 13.73 17.82
CA GLY A 340 -8.98 14.70 18.88
C GLY A 340 -9.17 14.04 20.23
N ASP A 341 -10.02 13.02 20.31
CA ASP A 341 -10.25 12.23 21.52
C ASP A 341 -8.97 11.51 21.99
N ILE A 342 -8.17 10.96 21.09
CA ILE A 342 -6.85 10.35 21.42
C ILE A 342 -5.95 11.39 22.08
N VAL A 343 -5.75 12.54 21.43
CA VAL A 343 -4.82 13.58 21.90
C VAL A 343 -5.29 14.16 23.23
N ILE A 344 -6.60 14.39 23.39
CA ILE A 344 -7.17 14.93 24.64
C ILE A 344 -6.99 13.94 25.79
N ASN A 345 -7.21 12.64 25.53
CA ASN A 345 -7.09 11.61 26.56
C ASN A 345 -5.62 11.35 26.94
N SER A 346 -4.71 11.31 25.96
CA SER A 346 -3.27 11.13 26.23
C SER A 346 -2.68 12.31 27.04
N VAL A 347 -3.10 13.55 26.74
CA VAL A 347 -2.66 14.74 27.50
C VAL A 347 -3.24 14.75 28.91
N ARG A 348 -4.42 14.17 29.13
CA ARG A 348 -5.01 14.06 30.48
C ARG A 348 -4.28 13.02 31.34
N GLU A 349 -3.84 11.92 30.75
CA GLU A 349 -3.09 10.87 31.46
C GLU A 349 -1.68 11.32 31.87
N GLU A 350 -1.00 12.17 31.08
CA GLU A 350 0.30 12.76 31.46
C GLU A 350 0.19 13.82 32.59
N HIS A 351 -1.02 14.25 32.93
CA HIS A 351 -1.28 15.29 33.94
C HIS A 351 -2.03 14.78 35.18
N GLN A 352 -2.21 13.47 35.31
CA GLN A 352 -2.65 12.79 36.53
C GLN A 352 -1.46 12.04 37.16
#